data_AF-A0A120FQB5-F1
#
_entry.id   AF-A0A120FQB5-F1
#
_cell.length_a   1.000
_cell.length_b   1.000
_cell.length_c   1.000
_cell.angle_alpha   90.00
_cell.angle_beta   90.00
_cell.angle_gamma   90.00
#
_symmetry.space_group_name_H-M   'P 1'
#
loop_
_entity.id
_entity.type
_entity.pdbx_description
1 polymer ?
#
loop_
_entity_poly.entity_id
_entity_poly.type
_entity_poly.pdbx_seq_one_letter_code
_entity_poly.pdbx_strand_id
1 'polypeptide(L)'
;MINATASVPSYSADHALTDGQSLYATMMLLMMERHGIYETQLRADYASMQARNNLLKDMNSALATLRAERPNDDKTVKAYGTFVDSQGKTRSVYEFIQANGIAIEKINNDVYGIQAEFDAAINNLKAAIDSANSEGQMAVISLQGLLDKLNQVTQLTSNVLSKDEKAKEAVIGNIR
;
A
#
# COMPACT_ATOMS: atom_id res chain seq x y z
N MET A 1 50.72 -1.78 -55.39
CA MET A 1 49.60 -2.08 -54.49
C MET A 1 50.21 -2.11 -53.08
N ILE A 2 50.16 -1.05 -52.26
CA ILE A 2 49.01 -0.63 -51.39
C ILE A 2 48.44 -1.88 -50.70
N ASN A 3 48.46 -2.10 -49.38
CA ASN A 3 48.29 -1.18 -48.26
C ASN A 3 48.79 -1.74 -46.91
N ALA A 4 49.27 -0.83 -46.07
CA ALA A 4 49.21 -0.71 -44.60
C ALA A 4 49.17 -1.94 -43.67
N THR A 5 50.25 -2.01 -42.88
CA THR A 5 50.21 -2.28 -41.43
C THR A 5 49.05 -1.55 -40.74
N ALA A 6 48.03 -2.28 -40.33
CA ALA A 6 47.09 -1.79 -39.32
C ALA A 6 47.60 -2.28 -37.96
N SER A 7 48.37 -1.43 -37.28
CA SER A 7 48.51 -1.51 -35.83
C SER A 7 47.09 -1.44 -35.26
N VAL A 8 46.63 -2.51 -34.63
CA VAL A 8 45.46 -2.43 -33.75
C VAL A 8 45.84 -1.41 -32.68
N PRO A 9 45.16 -0.25 -32.56
CA PRO A 9 45.37 0.60 -31.40
C PRO A 9 44.94 -0.24 -30.20
N SER A 10 45.91 -0.60 -29.35
CA SER A 10 45.58 -0.97 -27.99
C SER A 10 44.82 0.23 -27.42
N TYR A 11 43.50 0.13 -27.33
CA TYR A 11 42.77 0.93 -26.38
C TYR A 11 43.30 0.49 -25.03
N SER A 12 44.37 1.16 -24.58
CA SER A 12 44.69 1.29 -23.19
C SER A 12 43.46 1.93 -22.56
N ALA A 13 42.54 1.07 -22.12
CA ALA A 13 41.52 1.41 -21.15
C ALA A 13 42.24 1.62 -19.80
N ASP A 14 43.18 2.56 -19.81
CA ASP A 14 43.81 3.16 -18.64
C ASP A 14 43.02 4.44 -18.30
N HIS A 15 41.70 4.32 -18.41
CA HIS A 15 40.81 5.13 -17.59
C HIS A 15 40.54 4.27 -16.37
N ALA A 16 41.49 4.34 -15.43
CA ALA A 16 41.15 4.29 -14.03
C ALA A 16 39.97 5.25 -13.84
N LEU A 17 38.76 4.70 -13.91
CA LEU A 17 37.60 5.26 -13.23
C LEU A 17 38.09 5.37 -11.80
N THR A 18 38.51 6.57 -11.43
CA THR A 18 38.98 6.90 -10.09
C THR A 18 37.98 6.26 -9.12
N ASP A 19 38.43 5.36 -8.25
CA ASP A 19 37.54 4.49 -7.44
C ASP A 19 36.43 5.26 -6.68
N GLY A 20 36.59 6.57 -6.48
CA GLY A 20 35.55 7.46 -5.96
C GLY A 20 34.38 7.77 -6.91
N GLN A 21 34.60 7.87 -8.23
CA GLN A 21 33.53 8.10 -9.21
C GLN A 21 32.70 6.84 -9.48
N SER A 22 33.35 5.66 -9.48
CA SER A 22 32.64 4.39 -9.57
C SER A 22 31.84 4.10 -8.30
N LEU A 23 32.37 4.43 -7.12
CA LEU A 23 31.66 4.31 -5.85
C LEU A 23 30.47 5.28 -5.76
N TYR A 24 30.63 6.53 -6.18
CA TYR A 24 29.53 7.51 -6.24
C TYR A 24 28.41 7.05 -7.19
N ALA A 25 28.76 6.64 -8.40
CA ALA A 25 27.79 6.13 -9.38
C ALA A 25 27.04 4.91 -8.83
N THR A 26 27.76 3.99 -8.18
CA THR A 26 27.16 2.81 -7.55
C THR A 26 26.24 3.19 -6.38
N MET A 27 26.64 4.16 -5.55
CA MET A 27 25.81 4.65 -4.44
C MET A 27 24.54 5.34 -4.94
N MET A 28 24.64 6.17 -5.99
CA MET A 28 23.49 6.81 -6.62
C MET A 28 22.54 5.79 -7.23
N LEU A 29 23.06 4.76 -7.91
CA LEU A 29 22.25 3.65 -8.42
C LEU A 29 21.50 2.92 -7.29
N LEU A 30 22.19 2.60 -6.19
CA LEU A 30 21.57 1.98 -5.02
C LEU A 30 20.47 2.86 -4.41
N MET A 31 20.71 4.16 -4.31
CA MET A 31 19.72 5.10 -3.77
C MET A 31 18.50 5.23 -4.69
N MET A 32 18.71 5.26 -6.01
CA MET A 32 17.62 5.23 -7.00
C MET A 32 16.82 3.94 -6.92
N GLU A 33 17.47 2.79 -6.78
CA GLU A 33 16.81 1.49 -6.62
C GLU A 33 15.97 1.47 -5.34
N ARG A 34 16.53 1.90 -4.21
CA ARG A 34 15.80 2.00 -2.93
C ARG A 34 14.62 2.95 -3.01
N HIS A 35 14.80 4.10 -3.68
CA HIS A 35 13.71 5.05 -3.91
C HIS A 35 12.57 4.41 -4.71
N GLY A 36 12.88 3.72 -5.81
CA GLY A 36 11.89 3.01 -6.62
C GLY A 36 11.15 1.91 -5.84
N ILE A 37 11.85 1.17 -4.98
CA ILE A 37 11.24 0.17 -4.09
C ILE A 37 10.26 0.83 -3.13
N TYR A 38 10.67 1.91 -2.44
CA TYR A 38 9.81 2.59 -1.48
C TYR A 38 8.61 3.28 -2.14
N GLU A 39 8.76 3.86 -3.33
CA GLU A 39 7.62 4.41 -4.08
C GLU A 39 6.61 3.31 -4.47
N THR A 40 7.11 2.13 -4.87
CA THR A 40 6.26 1.00 -5.21
C THR A 40 5.47 0.52 -3.99
N GLN A 41 6.14 0.39 -2.84
CA GLN A 41 5.50 0.05 -1.56
C GLN A 41 4.50 1.12 -1.14
N LEU A 42 4.86 2.40 -1.25
CA LEU A 42 4.00 3.53 -0.92
C LEU A 42 2.71 3.50 -1.76
N ARG A 43 2.81 3.25 -3.07
CA ARG A 43 1.65 3.13 -3.96
C ARG A 43 0.76 1.95 -3.59
N ALA A 44 1.36 0.81 -3.25
CA ALA A 44 0.60 -0.37 -2.80
C ALA A 44 -0.12 -0.10 -1.47
N ASP A 45 0.54 0.53 -0.50
CA ASP A 45 -0.04 0.89 0.80
C ASP A 45 -1.19 1.89 0.65
N TYR A 46 -1.05 2.90 -0.22
CA TYR A 46 -2.14 3.83 -0.53
C TYR A 46 -3.35 3.13 -1.16
N ALA A 47 -3.13 2.24 -2.15
CA ALA A 47 -4.22 1.49 -2.78
C ALA A 47 -4.93 0.59 -1.75
N SER A 48 -4.16 -0.07 -0.88
CA SER A 48 -4.69 -0.87 0.22
C SER A 48 -5.49 -0.04 1.23
N MET A 49 -5.04 1.18 1.56
CA MET A 49 -5.80 2.11 2.40
C MET A 49 -7.11 2.55 1.77
N GLN A 50 -7.14 2.84 0.47
CA GLN A 50 -8.38 3.17 -0.23
C GLN A 50 -9.36 1.99 -0.22
N ALA A 51 -8.87 0.78 -0.50
CA ALA A 51 -9.68 -0.43 -0.43
C ALA A 51 -10.27 -0.65 0.98
N ARG A 52 -9.46 -0.44 2.04
CA ARG A 52 -9.93 -0.51 3.44
C ARG A 52 -10.98 0.56 3.76
N ASN A 53 -10.80 1.80 3.31
CA ASN A 53 -11.79 2.85 3.53
C ASN A 53 -13.11 2.54 2.83
N ASN A 54 -13.06 1.99 1.62
CA ASN A 54 -14.25 1.53 0.91
C ASN A 54 -14.94 0.38 1.65
N LEU A 55 -14.16 -0.61 2.12
CA LEU A 55 -14.68 -1.71 2.93
C LEU A 55 -15.34 -1.19 4.22
N LEU A 56 -14.72 -0.28 4.96
CA LEU A 56 -15.28 0.31 6.17
C LEU A 56 -16.58 1.07 5.88
N LYS A 57 -16.66 1.79 4.76
CA LYS A 57 -17.89 2.44 4.32
C LYS A 57 -18.99 1.41 4.06
N ASP A 58 -18.66 0.31 3.39
CA ASP A 58 -19.59 -0.77 3.07
C ASP A 58 -20.09 -1.48 4.33
N MET A 59 -19.18 -1.80 5.25
CA MET A 59 -19.52 -2.40 6.54
C MET A 59 -20.42 -1.48 7.38
N ASN A 60 -20.16 -0.17 7.39
CA ASN A 60 -21.02 0.79 8.09
C ASN A 60 -22.40 0.90 7.46
N SER A 61 -22.50 0.90 6.13
CA SER A 61 -23.78 0.87 5.41
C SER A 61 -24.56 -0.41 5.71
N ALA A 62 -23.89 -1.57 5.65
CA ALA A 62 -24.48 -2.86 6.01
C ALA A 62 -24.96 -2.89 7.46
N LEU A 63 -24.18 -2.34 8.40
CA LEU A 63 -24.55 -2.23 9.81
C LEU A 63 -25.78 -1.33 10.02
N ALA A 64 -25.88 -0.22 9.29
CA ALA A 64 -27.04 0.65 9.32
C ALA A 64 -28.30 -0.08 8.83
N THR A 65 -28.19 -0.83 7.71
CA THR A 65 -29.28 -1.66 7.20
C THR A 65 -29.69 -2.73 8.20
N LEU A 66 -28.75 -3.47 8.81
CA LEU A 66 -29.08 -4.46 9.84
C LEU A 66 -29.86 -3.87 11.00
N ARG A 67 -29.44 -2.69 11.48
CA ARG A 67 -30.13 -2.00 12.59
C ARG A 67 -31.53 -1.53 12.20
N ALA A 68 -31.71 -1.06 10.97
CA ALA A 68 -33.01 -0.61 10.46
C ALA A 68 -33.97 -1.78 10.22
N GLU A 69 -33.44 -2.90 9.72
CA GLU A 69 -34.23 -4.08 9.39
C GLU A 69 -34.48 -4.99 10.60
N ARG A 70 -33.75 -4.79 11.71
CA ARG A 70 -33.87 -5.56 12.95
C ARG A 70 -35.34 -5.71 13.40
N PRO A 71 -35.83 -6.94 13.58
CA PRO A 71 -37.14 -7.18 14.18
C PRO A 71 -37.21 -6.73 15.64
N ASN A 72 -38.41 -6.36 16.10
CA ASN A 72 -38.67 -5.99 17.50
C ASN A 72 -39.20 -7.16 18.35
N ASP A 73 -39.34 -8.35 17.75
CA ASP A 73 -39.83 -9.57 18.41
C ASP A 73 -38.96 -10.75 17.98
N ASP A 74 -38.66 -11.64 18.93
CA ASP A 74 -37.83 -12.83 18.77
C ASP A 74 -38.43 -13.88 17.81
N LYS A 75 -39.71 -13.75 17.43
CA LYS A 75 -40.39 -14.69 16.53
C LYS A 75 -40.48 -14.21 15.09
N THR A 76 -40.22 -12.92 14.84
CA THR A 76 -40.38 -12.34 13.50
C THR A 76 -39.15 -12.64 12.67
N VAL A 77 -39.33 -13.44 11.61
CA VAL A 77 -38.29 -13.73 10.62
C VAL A 77 -38.31 -12.63 9.56
N LYS A 78 -37.18 -11.95 9.38
CA LYS A 78 -37.07 -10.84 8.42
C LYS A 78 -35.76 -10.89 7.65
N ALA A 79 -35.80 -10.42 6.41
CA ALA A 79 -34.60 -10.37 5.58
C ALA A 79 -33.58 -9.37 6.12
N TYR A 80 -32.29 -9.69 6.09
CA TYR A 80 -31.20 -8.79 6.49
C TYR A 80 -31.07 -7.52 5.64
N GLY A 81 -31.82 -7.46 4.53
CA GLY A 81 -31.91 -6.31 3.66
C GLY A 81 -30.76 -6.19 2.67
N THR A 82 -30.81 -5.08 1.92
CA THR A 82 -29.80 -4.73 0.93
C THR A 82 -29.25 -3.34 1.22
N PHE A 83 -28.00 -3.11 0.87
CA PHE A 83 -27.37 -1.80 0.98
C PHE A 83 -26.67 -1.43 -0.32
N VAL A 84 -26.40 -0.15 -0.50
CA VAL A 84 -25.59 0.35 -1.62
C VAL A 84 -24.15 0.40 -1.17
N ASP A 85 -23.28 -0.32 -1.86
CA ASP A 85 -21.84 -0.33 -1.59
C ASP A 85 -21.17 0.98 -2.05
N SER A 86 -19.90 1.10 -1.72
CA SER A 86 -19.02 2.23 -2.00
C SER A 86 -18.82 2.47 -3.51
N GLN A 87 -19.16 1.48 -4.34
CA GLN A 87 -19.13 1.53 -5.81
C GLN A 87 -20.51 1.87 -6.41
N GLY A 88 -21.54 2.05 -5.57
CA GLY A 88 -22.89 2.39 -6.00
C GLY A 88 -23.75 1.18 -6.38
N LYS A 89 -23.30 -0.04 -6.13
CA LYS A 89 -24.03 -1.27 -6.44
C LYS A 89 -24.85 -1.73 -5.24
N THR A 90 -26.10 -2.14 -5.49
CA THR A 90 -26.94 -2.76 -4.47
C THR A 90 -26.46 -4.19 -4.19
N ARG A 91 -26.16 -4.50 -2.93
CA ARG A 91 -25.71 -5.82 -2.47
C ARG A 91 -26.55 -6.30 -1.30
N SER A 92 -26.73 -7.62 -1.19
CA SER A 92 -27.33 -8.25 -0.02
C SER A 92 -26.39 -8.13 1.18
N VAL A 93 -26.93 -7.73 2.33
CA VAL A 93 -26.17 -7.66 3.58
C VAL A 93 -25.67 -9.05 3.98
N TYR A 94 -26.50 -10.08 3.84
CA TYR A 94 -26.14 -11.46 4.18
C TYR A 94 -24.94 -11.96 3.36
N GLU A 95 -24.98 -11.78 2.04
CA GLU A 95 -23.90 -12.20 1.15
C GLU A 95 -22.62 -11.43 1.43
N PHE A 96 -22.73 -10.13 1.72
CA PHE A 96 -21.59 -9.31 2.08
C PHE A 96 -20.93 -9.77 3.38
N ILE A 97 -21.71 -10.01 4.43
CA ILE A 97 -21.19 -10.43 5.73
C ILE A 97 -20.54 -11.82 5.64
N GLN A 98 -21.15 -12.77 4.90
CA GLN A 98 -20.53 -14.07 4.63
C GLN A 98 -19.25 -13.98 3.82
N ALA A 99 -19.23 -13.16 2.75
CA ALA A 99 -18.04 -12.99 1.92
C ALA A 99 -16.85 -12.41 2.73
N ASN A 100 -17.15 -11.64 3.77
CA ASN A 100 -16.14 -11.11 4.70
C ASN A 100 -15.81 -12.08 5.85
N GLY A 101 -16.31 -13.32 5.82
CA GLY A 101 -15.99 -14.35 6.81
C GLY A 101 -16.62 -14.12 8.19
N ILE A 102 -17.62 -13.25 8.29
CA ILE A 102 -18.28 -12.92 9.54
C ILE A 102 -19.40 -13.93 9.78
N ALA A 103 -19.41 -14.57 10.95
CA ALA A 103 -20.41 -15.59 11.28
C ALA A 103 -21.82 -14.98 11.40
N ILE A 104 -22.79 -15.59 10.72
CA ILE A 104 -24.22 -15.32 10.88
C ILE A 104 -24.91 -16.66 11.10
N GLU A 105 -25.75 -16.74 12.12
CA GLU A 105 -26.60 -17.91 12.37
C GLU A 105 -27.61 -18.07 11.23
N LYS A 106 -27.79 -19.31 10.77
CA LYS A 106 -28.62 -19.61 9.59
C LYS A 106 -29.91 -20.27 10.04
N ILE A 107 -31.05 -19.64 9.76
CA ILE A 107 -32.31 -20.37 9.64
C ILE A 107 -32.42 -20.85 8.18
N ASN A 108 -32.33 -22.16 7.98
CA ASN A 108 -32.66 -22.83 6.71
C ASN A 108 -32.07 -22.18 5.43
N ASN A 109 -30.80 -21.75 5.51
CA ASN A 109 -30.01 -21.24 4.38
C ASN A 109 -30.40 -19.88 3.81
N ASP A 110 -31.13 -19.06 4.54
CA ASP A 110 -31.83 -17.96 3.91
C ASP A 110 -31.35 -16.58 4.39
N VAL A 111 -31.52 -15.57 3.53
CA VAL A 111 -31.18 -14.16 3.75
C VAL A 111 -32.00 -13.51 4.88
N TYR A 112 -32.55 -14.32 5.77
CA TYR A 112 -33.50 -13.98 6.81
C TYR A 112 -32.99 -14.43 8.17
N GLY A 113 -33.35 -13.67 9.20
CA GLY A 113 -33.11 -14.07 10.58
C GLY A 113 -34.13 -13.50 11.55
N ILE A 114 -34.08 -14.00 12.77
CA ILE A 114 -34.85 -13.47 13.92
C ILE A 114 -34.04 -12.42 14.69
N GLN A 115 -34.67 -11.74 15.65
CA GLN A 115 -34.03 -10.68 16.44
C GLN A 115 -32.67 -11.08 17.02
N ALA A 116 -32.55 -12.26 17.64
CA ALA A 116 -31.30 -12.74 18.23
C ALA A 116 -30.17 -12.88 17.18
N GLU A 117 -30.51 -13.33 15.97
CA GLU A 117 -29.53 -13.50 14.88
C GLU A 117 -29.13 -12.17 14.28
N PHE A 118 -30.05 -11.21 14.19
CA PHE A 118 -29.73 -9.82 13.85
C PHE A 118 -28.78 -9.22 14.88
N ASP A 119 -29.02 -9.42 16.17
CA ASP A 119 -28.15 -8.92 17.23
C ASP A 119 -26.76 -9.56 17.19
N ALA A 120 -26.68 -10.87 16.94
CA ALA A 120 -25.42 -11.57 16.72
C ALA A 120 -24.68 -11.02 15.49
N ALA A 121 -25.36 -10.89 14.34
CA ALA A 121 -24.79 -10.33 13.12
C ALA A 121 -24.31 -8.88 13.30
N ILE A 122 -25.08 -8.04 14.00
CA ILE A 122 -24.71 -6.67 14.36
C ILE A 122 -23.44 -6.65 15.21
N ASN A 123 -23.34 -7.51 16.22
CA ASN A 123 -22.17 -7.58 17.09
C ASN A 123 -20.94 -8.10 16.37
N ASN A 124 -21.09 -9.14 15.55
CA ASN A 124 -19.99 -9.68 14.75
C ASN A 124 -19.51 -8.67 13.69
N LEU A 125 -20.43 -7.94 13.05
CA LEU A 125 -20.08 -6.89 12.09
C LEU A 125 -19.38 -5.71 12.77
N LYS A 126 -19.81 -5.29 13.97
CA LYS A 126 -19.09 -4.28 14.76
C LYS A 126 -17.67 -4.73 15.09
N ALA A 127 -17.49 -5.97 15.55
CA ALA A 127 -16.17 -6.51 15.85
C ALA A 127 -15.26 -6.52 14.61
N ALA A 128 -15.81 -6.87 13.45
CA ALA A 128 -15.08 -6.81 12.19
C ALA A 128 -14.73 -5.37 11.76
N ILE A 129 -15.64 -4.40 11.96
CA ILE A 129 -15.37 -2.97 11.74
C ILE A 129 -14.24 -2.49 12.65
N ASP A 130 -14.25 -2.86 13.93
CA ASP A 130 -13.22 -2.48 14.89
C ASP A 130 -11.86 -3.06 14.50
N SER A 131 -11.81 -4.33 14.07
CA SER A 131 -10.59 -4.95 13.53
C SER A 131 -10.07 -4.20 12.31
N ALA A 132 -10.93 -3.92 11.33
CA ALA A 132 -10.56 -3.19 10.12
C ALA A 132 -10.08 -1.75 10.43
N ASN A 133 -10.65 -1.09 11.43
CA ASN A 133 -10.19 0.21 11.91
C ASN A 133 -8.79 0.13 12.55
N SER A 134 -8.54 -0.85 13.41
CA SER A 134 -7.21 -1.05 14.01
C SER A 134 -6.16 -1.35 12.95
N GLU A 135 -6.47 -2.20 11.97
CA GLU A 135 -5.61 -2.45 10.82
C GLU A 135 -5.36 -1.19 9.98
N GLY A 136 -6.37 -0.34 9.81
CA GLY A 136 -6.24 0.96 9.16
C GLY A 136 -5.26 1.88 9.89
N GLN A 137 -5.31 1.94 11.22
CA GLN A 137 -4.36 2.72 12.03
C GLN A 137 -2.93 2.17 11.88
N MET A 138 -2.75 0.85 11.90
CA MET A 138 -1.44 0.24 11.65
C MET A 138 -0.91 0.55 10.24
N ALA A 139 -1.78 0.55 9.24
CA ALA A 139 -1.40 0.91 7.88
C ALA A 139 -0.95 2.37 7.77
N VAL A 140 -1.57 3.30 8.50
CA VAL A 140 -1.12 4.70 8.57
C VAL A 140 0.28 4.80 9.20
N ILE A 141 0.56 4.02 10.24
CA ILE A 141 1.90 3.96 10.85
C ILE A 141 2.93 3.41 9.86
N SER A 142 2.59 2.34 9.12
CA SER A 142 3.45 1.80 8.04
C SER A 142 3.75 2.86 6.98
N LEU A 143 2.70 3.57 6.54
CA LEU A 143 2.82 4.63 5.55
C LEU A 143 3.74 5.76 6.02
N GLN A 144 3.58 6.23 7.26
CA GLN A 144 4.45 7.22 7.87
C GLN A 144 5.91 6.73 7.90
N GLY A 145 6.13 5.48 8.31
CA GLY A 145 7.47 4.88 8.32
C GLY A 145 8.10 4.76 6.92
N LEU A 146 7.30 4.47 5.88
CA LEU A 146 7.77 4.47 4.49
C LEU A 146 8.12 5.88 3.99
N LEU A 147 7.29 6.88 4.32
CA LEU A 147 7.55 8.28 3.99
C LEU A 147 8.83 8.78 4.66
N ASP A 148 9.06 8.41 5.92
CA ASP A 148 10.28 8.75 6.65
C ASP A 148 11.51 8.11 5.99
N LYS A 149 11.43 6.84 5.60
CA LYS A 149 12.53 6.16 4.88
C LYS A 149 12.79 6.78 3.52
N LEU A 150 11.76 7.15 2.78
CA LEU A 150 11.88 7.83 1.49
C LEU A 150 12.55 9.20 1.66
N ASN A 151 12.12 9.98 2.65
CA ASN A 151 12.76 11.26 2.99
C ASN A 151 14.23 11.08 3.36
N GLN A 152 14.58 10.06 4.15
CA GLN A 152 15.96 9.74 4.49
C GLN A 152 16.80 9.39 3.24
N VAL A 153 16.27 8.59 2.33
CA VAL A 153 16.96 8.28 1.06
C VAL A 153 17.20 9.56 0.26
N THR A 154 16.19 10.43 0.11
CA THR A 154 16.33 11.71 -0.61
C THR A 154 17.38 12.62 0.03
N GLN A 155 17.42 12.72 1.36
CA GLN A 155 18.45 13.47 2.08
C GLN A 155 19.84 12.89 1.87
N LEU A 156 19.98 11.56 1.94
CA LEU A 156 21.26 10.88 1.69
C LEU A 156 21.73 11.09 0.25
N THR A 157 20.84 10.99 -0.73
CA THR A 157 21.12 11.28 -2.14
C THR A 157 21.63 12.70 -2.32
N SER A 158 20.96 13.69 -1.72
CA SER A 158 21.38 15.10 -1.77
C SER A 158 22.76 15.31 -1.13
N ASN A 159 22.99 14.70 0.04
CA ASN A 159 24.28 14.77 0.74
C ASN A 159 25.41 14.13 -0.07
N VAL A 160 25.14 13.01 -0.74
CA VAL A 160 26.11 12.32 -1.60
C VAL A 160 26.42 13.17 -2.83
N LEU A 161 25.40 13.74 -3.50
CA LEU A 161 25.58 14.66 -4.63
C LEU A 161 26.42 15.89 -4.25
N SER A 162 26.10 16.56 -3.13
CA SER A 162 26.86 17.73 -2.67
C SER A 162 28.32 17.40 -2.36
N LYS A 163 28.60 16.20 -1.82
CA LYS A 163 29.98 15.76 -1.57
C LYS A 163 30.73 15.45 -2.86
N ASP A 164 30.07 14.87 -3.86
CA ASP A 164 30.65 14.61 -5.18
C ASP A 164 30.99 15.90 -5.93
N GLU A 165 30.09 16.90 -5.91
CA GLU A 165 30.35 18.22 -6.49
C GLU A 165 31.58 18.88 -5.86
N LYS A 166 31.66 18.90 -4.52
CA LYS A 166 32.83 19.45 -3.80
C LYS A 166 34.12 18.69 -4.11
N ALA A 167 34.06 17.36 -4.23
CA ALA A 167 35.22 16.55 -4.58
C ALA A 167 35.71 16.87 -6.00
N LYS A 168 34.80 17.00 -6.97
CA LYS A 168 35.12 17.41 -8.34
C LYS A 168 35.69 18.82 -8.38
N GLU A 169 35.10 19.77 -7.65
CA GLU A 169 35.61 21.14 -7.53
C GLU A 169 37.04 21.17 -6.94
N ALA A 170 37.31 20.39 -5.91
CA ALA A 170 38.65 20.30 -5.32
C ALA A 170 39.68 19.72 -6.30
N VAL A 171 39.32 18.69 -7.07
CA VAL A 171 40.20 18.14 -8.12
C VAL A 171 40.45 19.16 -9.22
N ILE A 172 39.42 19.84 -9.73
CA ILE A 172 39.56 20.90 -10.73
C ILE A 172 40.40 22.06 -10.17
N GLY A 173 40.19 22.42 -8.91
CA GLY A 173 40.94 23.47 -8.21
C GLY A 173 42.42 23.14 -8.05
N ASN A 174 42.77 21.88 -7.77
CA ASN A 174 44.16 21.42 -7.65
C ASN A 174 44.87 21.24 -9.01
N ILE A 175 44.13 21.19 -10.12
CA ILE A 175 44.67 21.09 -11.49
C ILE A 175 44.96 22.48 -12.09
N ARG A 176 44.36 23.55 -11.54
CA ARG A 176 44.66 24.94 -11.90
C ARG A 176 45.96 25.43 -11.24
#